data_AF-A0AA94JGP0-F1
#
_entry.id   AF-A0AA94JGP0-F1
#
_cell.length_a   1.000
_cell.length_b   1.000
_cell.length_c   1.000
_cell.angle_alpha   90.00
_cell.angle_beta   90.00
_cell.angle_gamma   90.00
#
_symmetry.space_group_name_H-M   'P 1'
#
loop_
_entity.id
_entity.type
_entity.pdbx_description
1 polymer ?
#
loop_
_entity_poly.entity_id
_entity_poly.type
_entity_poly.pdbx_seq_one_letter_code
_entity_poly.pdbx_strand_id
1 'polypeptide(L)' 'MTTVFIAGSINIKNLDPKVKERINNIVASDFEVVVGDAGGADTSIQEYLLSLERSKTTVFCSGSAPRNNLGK' A
#
# COMPACT_ATOMS: atom_id res chain seq x y z
N MET A 1 -7.18 -1.78 -17.89
CA MET A 1 -6.57 -1.08 -16.76
C MET A 1 -6.72 -1.97 -15.55
N THR A 2 -5.61 -2.35 -14.91
CA THR A 2 -5.62 -3.29 -13.78
C THR A 2 -5.36 -2.53 -12.49
N THR A 3 -6.21 -2.74 -11.50
CA THR A 3 -6.06 -2.18 -10.15
C THR A 3 -5.92 -3.30 -9.16
N VAL A 4 -4.90 -3.22 -8.31
CA VAL A 4 -4.62 -4.21 -7.27
C VAL A 4 -4.87 -3.58 -5.91
N PHE A 5 -5.77 -4.19 -5.13
CA PHE A 5 -5.96 -3.82 -3.73
C PHE A 5 -5.03 -4.65 -2.84
N ILE A 6 -4.27 -3.98 -1.98
CA ILE A 6 -3.37 -4.62 -1.01
C ILE A 6 -3.79 -4.16 0.38
N ALA A 7 -4.09 -5.12 1.25
CA ALA A 7 -4.41 -4.87 2.65
C ALA A 7 -3.83 -5.97 3.54
N GLY A 8 -3.71 -5.69 4.83
CA GLY A 8 -3.27 -6.69 5.79
C GLY A 8 -3.64 -6.40 7.24
N SER A 9 -3.14 -7.27 8.12
CA SER A 9 -3.43 -7.20 9.55
C SER A 9 -2.77 -6.01 10.24
N ILE A 10 -3.50 -5.40 11.18
CA ILE A 10 -2.98 -4.35 12.08
C ILE A 10 -1.77 -4.84 12.92
N ASN A 11 -1.66 -6.15 13.15
CA ASN A 11 -0.57 -6.73 13.94
C ASN A 11 0.75 -6.86 13.16
N ILE A 12 0.73 -6.76 11.83
CA ILE A 12 1.93 -6.89 11.01
C ILE A 12 2.52 -5.49 10.81
N LYS A 13 3.72 -5.23 11.35
CA LYS A 13 4.40 -3.93 11.23
C LYS A 13 5.61 -3.95 10.30
N ASN A 14 6.03 -5.13 9.88
CA ASN A 14 7.13 -5.35 8.96
C ASN A 14 6.67 -6.29 7.86
N LEU A 15 6.83 -5.89 6.60
CA LEU A 15 6.47 -6.74 5.47
C LEU A 15 7.54 -7.80 5.25
N ASP A 16 7.09 -9.03 5.11
CA ASP A 16 7.93 -10.15 4.70
C ASP A 16 8.60 -9.84 3.34
N PRO A 17 9.87 -10.21 3.13
CA PRO A 17 10.57 -9.99 1.85
C PRO A 17 9.79 -10.48 0.62
N LYS A 18 9.07 -11.60 0.71
CA LYS A 18 8.26 -12.12 -0.41
C LYS A 18 7.06 -11.23 -0.73
N VAL A 19 6.49 -10.56 0.29
CA VAL A 19 5.41 -9.58 0.08
C VAL A 19 5.97 -8.37 -0.66
N LYS A 20 7.14 -7.88 -0.26
CA LYS A 20 7.83 -6.78 -0.94
C LYS A 20 8.14 -7.14 -2.41
N GLU A 21 8.61 -8.35 -2.67
CA GLU A 21 8.84 -8.85 -4.03
C GLU A 21 7.55 -8.85 -4.87
N ARG A 22 6.41 -9.25 -4.29
CA ARG A 22 5.11 -9.17 -4.98
C ARG A 22 4.65 -7.74 -5.24
N ILE A 23 4.87 -6.82 -4.30
CA ILE A 23 4.61 -5.39 -4.53
C ILE A 23 5.47 -4.88 -5.68
N ASN A 24 6.76 -5.25 -5.73
CA ASN A 24 7.65 -4.85 -6.84
C ASN A 24 7.15 -5.34 -8.19
N ASN A 25 6.63 -6.57 -8.28
CA ASN A 25 6.05 -7.08 -9.52
C ASN A 25 4.80 -6.29 -9.97
N ILE A 26 3.96 -5.87 -9.02
CA ILE A 26 2.78 -5.03 -9.28
C ILE A 26 3.21 -3.65 -9.80
N VAL A 27 4.21 -3.05 -9.15
CA VAL A 27 4.79 -1.76 -9.56
C VAL A 27 5.44 -1.85 -10.94
N ALA A 28 6.23 -2.90 -11.20
CA ALA A 28 6.89 -3.13 -12.50
C ALA A 28 5.89 -3.38 -13.63
N SER A 29 4.71 -3.93 -13.31
CA SER A 29 3.61 -4.10 -14.28
C SER A 29 2.81 -2.81 -14.51
N ASP A 30 3.20 -1.70 -13.87
CA ASP A 30 2.56 -0.39 -13.90
C ASP A 30 1.06 -0.40 -13.56
N PHE A 31 0.65 -1.32 -12.68
CA PHE A 31 -0.71 -1.39 -12.19
C PHE A 31 -1.01 -0.28 -11.18
N GLU A 32 -2.28 0.11 -11.11
CA GLU A 32 -2.77 1.00 -10.05
C GLU A 32 -2.83 0.24 -8.72
N VAL A 33 -2.39 0.86 -7.63
CA VAL A 33 -2.44 0.26 -6.30
C VAL A 33 -3.43 1.01 -5.42
N VAL A 34 -4.32 0.26 -4.78
CA VAL A 34 -5.19 0.76 -3.72
C VAL A 34 -4.80 0.10 -2.41
N VAL A 35 -4.68 0.87 -1.33
CA VAL A 35 -4.31 0.40 0.01
C VAL A 35 -5.21 1.03 1.06
N GLY A 36 -5.46 0.32 2.15
CA GLY A 36 -6.26 0.84 3.27
C GLY A 36 -5.51 1.89 4.10
N ASP A 37 -6.23 2.55 4.99
CA ASP A 37 -5.73 3.60 5.88
C ASP A 37 -5.39 3.11 7.30
N ALA A 38 -5.54 1.81 7.57
CA ALA A 38 -5.33 1.25 8.91
C ALA A 38 -3.85 1.27 9.30
N GLY A 39 -3.57 1.16 10.61
CA GLY A 39 -2.21 0.90 11.08
C GLY A 39 -1.78 -0.54 10.78
N GLY A 40 -0.50 -0.84 11.01
CA GLY A 40 0.06 -2.16 10.74
C GLY A 40 0.37 -2.34 9.27
N ALA A 41 -0.13 -3.43 8.66
CA ALA A 41 0.29 -3.83 7.33
C ALA A 41 0.04 -2.73 6.29
N ASP A 42 -1.12 -2.08 6.35
CA ASP A 42 -1.52 -1.02 5.44
C ASP A 42 -0.53 0.15 5.49
N THR A 43 -0.17 0.65 6.69
CA THR A 43 0.88 1.65 6.84
C THR A 43 2.25 1.19 6.35
N SER A 44 2.64 -0.07 6.61
CA SER A 44 3.92 -0.61 6.11
C SER A 44 3.93 -0.76 4.58
N ILE A 45 2.78 -1.02 3.96
CA ILE A 45 2.61 -1.05 2.51
C ILE A 45 2.69 0.37 1.94
N GLN A 46 2.00 1.34 2.55
CA GLN A 46 2.09 2.75 2.15
C GLN A 46 3.54 3.25 2.20
N GLU A 47 4.25 2.98 3.29
CA GLU A 47 5.67 3.34 3.46
C GLU A 47 6.54 2.69 2.38
N TYR A 48 6.32 1.41 2.09
CA TYR A 48 7.10 0.71 1.06
C TYR A 48 6.83 1.26 -0.34
N LEU A 49 5.56 1.51 -0.70
CA LEU A 49 5.19 2.12 -1.98
C LEU A 49 5.77 3.54 -2.13
N LEU A 50 5.79 4.31 -1.04
CA LEU A 50 6.42 5.63 -1.00
C LEU A 50 7.94 5.53 -1.22
N SER A 51 8.61 4.55 -0.61
CA SER A 51 10.05 4.31 -0.82
C SER A 51 10.42 3.91 -2.25
N LEU A 52 9.44 3.44 -3.03
CA LEU A 52 9.57 3.13 -4.45
C LEU A 52 9.17 4.31 -5.36
N GLU A 53 8.90 5.49 -4.77
CA GLU A 53 8.43 6.70 -5.47
C GLU A 53 7.17 6.44 -6.33
N ARG A 54 6.30 5.52 -5.87
CA ARG A 54 5.16 5.07 -6.67
C ARG A 54 4.02 6.08 -6.67
N SER A 55 3.83 6.78 -7.78
CA SER A 55 2.77 7.79 -7.97
C SER A 55 1.35 7.25 -8.14
N LYS A 56 1.16 6.04 -8.67
CA LYS A 56 -0.18 5.44 -8.88
C LYS A 56 -0.64 4.63 -7.67
N THR A 57 -0.66 5.29 -6.53
CA THR A 57 -1.12 4.72 -5.25
C THR A 57 -2.26 5.55 -4.71
N THR A 58 -3.39 4.91 -4.38
CA THR A 58 -4.53 5.57 -3.73
C THR A 58 -4.77 4.94 -2.36
N VAL A 59 -4.80 5.78 -1.32
CA VAL A 59 -5.24 5.36 0.02
C VAL A 59 -6.76 5.47 0.11
N PHE A 60 -7.43 4.36 0.42
CA PHE A 60 -8.88 4.31 0.56
C PHE A 60 -9.28 4.13 2.03
N CYS A 61 -10.31 4.87 2.45
CA CYS A 61 -10.95 4.74 3.76
C CYS A 61 -12.46 4.92 3.63
N SER A 62 -13.23 4.33 4.54
CA SER A 62 -14.68 4.54 4.61
C SER A 62 -15.10 5.85 5.29
N GLY A 63 -14.16 6.54 5.96
CA GLY A 63 -14.40 7.83 6.61
C GLY A 63 -14.25 9.02 5.66
N SER A 64 -14.44 10.22 6.20
CA SER A 64 -14.26 11.48 5.46
C SER A 64 -12.80 11.77 5.09
N ALA A 65 -11.85 11.26 5.87
CA ALA A 65 -10.43 11.33 5.61
C ALA A 65 -9.71 10.08 6.13
N PRO A 66 -8.63 9.64 5.47
CA PRO A 66 -7.86 8.49 5.91
C PRO A 66 -7.14 8.79 7.22
N ARG A 67 -7.13 7.81 8.14
CA ARG A 67 -6.39 7.87 9.41
C ARG A 67 -4.88 7.95 9.17
N ASN A 68 -4.39 7.14 8.24
CA ASN A 68 -3.01 7.17 7.76
C ASN A 68 -2.99 7.34 6.25
N ASN A 69 -2.23 8.32 5.77
CA ASN A 69 -1.88 8.47 4.38
C ASN A 69 -0.47 9.07 4.30
N LEU A 70 0.54 8.21 4.13
CA LEU A 70 1.95 8.59 4.28
C LEU A 70 2.54 9.30 3.04
N GLY A 71 1.96 9.08 1.87
CA GLY A 71 2.39 9.72 0.61
C GLY A 71 1.51 10.90 0.19
N LYS A 72 0.69 11.39 1.12
CA LYS A 72 -0.19 12.54 0.93
C LYS A 72 0.60 13.84 0.80
#